data_AF-A0A7C4AE80-F1
#
_entry.id   AF-A0A7C4AE80-F1
#
_cell.length_a   1.000
_cell.length_b   1.000
_cell.length_c   1.000
_cell.angle_alpha   90.00
_cell.angle_beta   90.00
_cell.angle_gamma   90.00
#
_symmetry.space_group_name_H-M   'P 1'
#
loop_
_entity.id
_entity.type
_entity.pdbx_description
1 polymer ?
#
loop_
_entity_poly.entity_id
_entity_poly.type
_entity_poly.pdbx_seq_one_letter_code
_entity_poly.pdbx_strand_id
1 'polypeptide(L)'
;MKRDKMKNVVISGVVRPGRLRMCEQSTPKREDDRSPGGVLVGCCGFPKARATYYRHFKVVEVQQTFYRLPEIATAQRWRTEAPTDFIFTMKAWQLITHEPNSPTYRRSGIAAPEQLLGRCGSFRPTPEVEEAWTRTLQIARAVCAQVVVFQCPARFTPTPEHVSNLRAFFQRIERDRMLLAWEPRGDWPDELVRSLCRELDIIHCVDPFQRLPLHGT
;
A
#
# COMPACT_ATOMS: atom_id res chain seq x y z
N MET A 1 13.81 -29.39 1.73
CA MET A 1 12.96 -29.32 0.53
C MET A 1 12.22 -27.99 0.52
N LYS A 2 12.64 -27.10 -0.38
CA LYS A 2 11.98 -25.91 -0.99
C LYS A 2 10.65 -25.42 -0.38
N ARG A 3 10.63 -24.15 0.07
CA ARG A 3 9.56 -23.13 -0.18
C ARG A 3 9.92 -21.78 0.47
N ASP A 4 10.83 -20.99 -0.12
CA ASP A 4 10.97 -19.58 0.29
C ASP A 4 11.44 -18.62 -0.82
N LYS A 5 11.22 -18.97 -2.09
CA LYS A 5 11.64 -18.16 -3.25
C LYS A 5 10.50 -17.57 -4.10
N MET A 6 9.26 -17.56 -3.59
CA MET A 6 8.09 -16.99 -4.30
C MET A 6 7.44 -15.80 -3.55
N LYS A 7 8.19 -15.04 -2.75
CA LYS A 7 7.64 -13.87 -2.02
C LYS A 7 7.73 -12.54 -2.78
N ASN A 8 8.09 -12.54 -4.07
CA ASN A 8 8.45 -11.32 -4.82
C ASN A 8 7.56 -10.97 -6.01
N VAL A 9 6.40 -11.61 -6.18
CA VAL A 9 5.45 -11.22 -7.22
C VAL A 9 4.36 -10.37 -6.58
N VAL A 10 4.37 -9.06 -6.89
CA VAL A 10 3.20 -8.20 -6.69
C VAL A 10 2.39 -8.30 -7.96
N ILE A 11 1.37 -9.15 -7.93
CA ILE A 11 0.18 -8.79 -8.68
C ILE A 11 -0.58 -7.87 -7.73
N SER A 12 -0.32 -6.56 -7.86
CA SER A 12 -1.25 -5.58 -7.31
C SER A 12 -2.53 -5.88 -8.05
N GLY A 13 -3.47 -6.55 -7.37
CA GLY A 13 -4.71 -7.04 -7.94
C GLY A 13 -5.31 -5.94 -8.80
N VAL A 14 -5.46 -6.25 -10.10
CA VAL A 14 -6.17 -5.51 -11.13
C VAL A 14 -6.65 -4.15 -10.65
N VAL A 15 -5.77 -3.14 -10.61
CA VAL A 15 -6.25 -1.77 -10.56
C VAL A 15 -6.58 -1.44 -11.99
N ARG A 16 -7.87 -1.39 -12.33
CA ARG A 16 -8.30 -0.94 -13.66
C ARG A 16 -7.60 0.40 -13.96
N PRO A 17 -7.00 0.56 -15.15
CA PRO A 17 -6.46 1.82 -15.63
C PRO A 17 -7.44 2.99 -15.44
N GLY A 18 -8.76 2.76 -15.51
CA GLY A 18 -9.76 3.79 -15.28
C GLY A 18 -9.79 4.41 -13.87
N ARG A 19 -9.20 3.75 -12.84
CA ARG A 19 -8.98 4.36 -11.51
C ARG A 19 -7.56 4.92 -11.33
N LEU A 20 -6.62 4.56 -12.20
CA LEU A 20 -5.25 5.05 -12.19
C LEU A 20 -5.20 6.37 -12.97
N ARG A 21 -4.78 7.46 -12.34
CA ARG A 21 -4.68 8.77 -12.99
C ARG A 21 -3.22 9.14 -13.19
N MET A 22 -2.90 9.63 -14.38
CA MET A 22 -1.58 10.16 -14.70
C MET A 22 -1.30 11.40 -13.85
N CYS A 23 -0.05 11.55 -13.40
CA CYS A 23 0.38 12.74 -12.68
C CYS A 23 0.36 13.94 -13.65
N GLU A 24 -0.56 14.89 -13.45
CA GLU A 24 -0.76 16.02 -14.37
C GLU A 24 0.37 17.04 -14.23
N GLN A 25 1.31 17.02 -15.17
CA GLN A 25 1.97 18.22 -15.72
C GLN A 25 1.97 18.11 -17.25
N SER A 26 0.79 18.10 -17.89
CA SER A 26 0.56 18.57 -19.28
C SER A 26 -0.87 18.26 -19.79
N THR A 27 -1.43 19.28 -20.47
CA THR A 27 -2.57 19.41 -21.41
C THR A 27 -3.66 18.32 -21.57
N PRO A 28 -4.93 18.74 -21.84
CA PRO A 28 -6.09 17.85 -21.86
C PRO A 28 -6.07 16.95 -23.10
N LYS A 29 -6.22 15.63 -22.90
CA LYS A 29 -6.50 14.66 -23.96
C LYS A 29 -8.01 14.50 -24.15
N ARG A 30 -8.39 14.33 -25.43
CA ARG A 30 -9.78 14.22 -25.93
C ARG A 30 -10.56 13.06 -25.29
N GLU A 31 -11.87 13.24 -25.19
CA GLU A 31 -12.87 12.48 -24.43
C GLU A 31 -13.21 11.04 -24.92
N ASP A 32 -12.43 10.41 -25.79
CA ASP A 32 -12.84 9.13 -26.39
C ASP A 32 -11.75 8.03 -26.37
N ASP A 33 -11.28 7.68 -25.17
CA ASP A 33 -10.46 6.47 -24.97
C ASP A 33 -10.87 5.71 -23.71
N ARG A 34 -12.05 5.06 -23.75
CA ARG A 34 -12.37 3.99 -22.80
C ARG A 34 -11.74 2.68 -23.28
N SER A 35 -10.42 2.60 -23.17
CA SER A 35 -9.70 1.34 -23.26
C SER A 35 -10.20 0.35 -22.18
N PRO A 36 -10.56 -0.92 -22.51
CA PRO A 36 -10.92 -1.93 -21.52
C PRO A 36 -9.75 -2.17 -20.57
N GLY A 37 -10.02 -2.24 -19.26
CA GLY A 37 -9.00 -2.14 -18.23
C GLY A 37 -7.91 -3.22 -18.31
N GLY A 38 -6.66 -2.82 -18.55
CA GLY A 38 -5.50 -3.70 -18.61
C GLY A 38 -4.97 -4.13 -17.23
N VAL A 39 -4.26 -5.26 -17.19
CA VAL A 39 -3.57 -5.76 -16.00
C VAL A 39 -2.13 -5.25 -16.00
N LEU A 40 -1.70 -4.64 -14.89
CA LEU A 40 -0.32 -4.24 -14.67
C LEU A 40 0.40 -5.23 -13.77
N VAL A 41 1.57 -5.69 -14.20
CA VAL A 41 2.40 -6.65 -13.47
C VAL A 41 3.73 -5.99 -13.14
N GLY A 42 4.22 -6.20 -11.90
CA GLY A 42 5.50 -5.68 -11.43
C GLY A 42 6.04 -6.46 -10.24
N CYS A 43 6.96 -5.85 -9.50
CA CYS A 43 7.67 -6.47 -8.38
C CYS A 43 7.50 -5.67 -7.08
N CYS A 44 7.69 -6.38 -5.96
CA CYS A 44 8.01 -5.79 -4.67
C CYS A 44 9.43 -5.19 -4.74
N GLY A 45 9.54 -3.87 -4.91
CA GLY A 45 10.81 -3.17 -5.06
C GLY A 45 11.51 -3.47 -6.38
N PHE A 46 12.77 -3.04 -6.46
CA PHE A 46 13.59 -3.13 -7.66
C PHE A 46 14.60 -4.29 -7.58
N PRO A 47 14.36 -5.45 -8.24
CA PRO A 47 15.29 -6.58 -8.23
C PRO A 47 16.54 -6.36 -9.13
N LYS A 48 16.52 -5.30 -9.95
CA LYS A 48 17.60 -4.87 -10.84
C LYS A 48 17.74 -3.34 -10.74
N ALA A 49 18.75 -2.77 -11.38
CA ALA A 49 18.91 -1.32 -11.46
C ALA A 49 17.62 -0.66 -11.99
N ARG A 50 17.24 0.49 -11.40
CA ARG A 50 15.97 1.18 -11.70
C ARG A 50 15.82 1.50 -13.19
N ALA A 51 16.87 1.99 -13.83
CA ALA A 51 16.89 2.26 -15.27
C ALA A 51 16.56 1.00 -16.12
N THR A 52 17.07 -0.17 -15.72
CA THR A 52 16.71 -1.44 -16.38
C THR A 52 15.26 -1.82 -16.08
N TYR A 53 14.82 -1.67 -14.83
CA TYR A 53 13.46 -2.03 -14.41
C TYR A 53 12.39 -1.22 -15.16
N TYR A 54 12.57 0.11 -15.25
CA TYR A 54 11.65 1.03 -15.93
C TYR A 54 11.45 0.73 -17.42
N ARG A 55 12.40 0.02 -18.05
CA ARG A 55 12.29 -0.41 -19.45
C ARG A 55 11.43 -1.67 -19.64
N HIS A 56 11.27 -2.49 -18.59
CA HIS A 56 10.62 -3.80 -18.70
C HIS A 56 9.26 -3.85 -18.00
N PHE A 57 9.05 -3.02 -16.98
CA PHE A 57 7.81 -2.96 -16.22
C PHE A 57 7.24 -1.55 -16.21
N LYS A 58 5.92 -1.45 -16.06
CA LYS A 58 5.19 -0.18 -15.94
C LYS A 58 4.79 0.16 -14.50
N VAL A 59 4.98 -0.77 -13.57
CA VAL A 59 4.60 -0.60 -12.18
C VAL A 59 5.64 -1.22 -11.23
N VAL A 60 5.79 -0.62 -10.06
CA VAL A 60 6.56 -1.17 -8.92
C VAL A 60 5.83 -0.88 -7.62
N GLU A 61 5.92 -1.80 -6.67
CA GLU A 61 5.57 -1.52 -5.28
C GLU A 61 6.82 -1.11 -4.50
N VAL A 62 6.83 0.12 -3.96
CA VAL A 62 7.82 0.56 -2.99
C VAL A 62 7.55 -0.14 -1.66
N GLN A 63 8.16 -1.31 -1.50
CA GLN A 63 8.00 -2.19 -0.35
C GLN A 63 8.84 -1.75 0.87
N GLN A 64 9.91 -0.98 0.66
CA GLN A 64 10.83 -0.60 1.74
C GLN A 64 10.20 0.33 2.78
N THR A 65 9.23 1.15 2.38
CA THR A 65 8.48 2.09 3.24
C THR A 65 7.70 1.38 4.34
N PHE A 66 7.32 0.12 4.12
CA PHE A 66 6.77 -0.73 5.16
C PHE A 66 7.70 -0.83 6.38
N TYR A 67 9.01 -0.96 6.14
CA TYR A 67 9.98 -1.09 7.23
C TYR A 67 10.47 0.26 7.71
N ARG A 68 11.00 1.06 6.78
CA ARG A 68 11.65 2.34 7.04
C ARG A 68 11.31 3.30 5.90
N LEU A 69 10.83 4.48 6.26
CA LEU A 69 10.57 5.53 5.29
C LEU A 69 11.89 6.06 4.72
N PRO A 70 12.01 6.23 3.40
CA PRO A 70 13.14 6.93 2.80
C PRO A 70 13.04 8.43 3.07
N GLU A 71 14.13 9.15 2.82
CA GLU A 71 14.07 10.61 2.73
C GLU A 71 13.16 11.05 1.58
N ILE A 72 12.45 12.18 1.74
CA ILE A 72 11.58 12.77 0.70
C ILE A 72 12.35 12.95 -0.61
N ALA A 73 13.58 13.46 -0.55
CA ALA A 73 14.45 13.65 -1.72
C ALA A 73 14.78 12.34 -2.44
N THR A 74 14.82 11.22 -1.72
CA THR A 74 15.03 9.89 -2.33
C THR A 74 13.80 9.46 -3.12
N ALA A 75 12.60 9.67 -2.55
CA ALA A 75 11.34 9.37 -3.22
C ALA A 75 11.13 10.24 -4.48
N GLN A 76 11.41 11.54 -4.37
CA GLN A 76 11.39 12.47 -5.51
C GLN A 76 12.35 12.03 -6.61
N ARG A 77 13.57 11.62 -6.25
CA ARG A 77 14.55 11.12 -7.22
C ARG A 77 14.03 9.90 -7.98
N TRP A 78 13.42 8.92 -7.31
CA TRP A 78 12.85 7.76 -8.00
C TRP A 78 11.77 8.18 -9.00
N ARG A 79 10.92 9.14 -8.63
CA ARG A 79 9.90 9.68 -9.52
C ARG A 79 10.51 10.39 -10.72
N THR A 80 11.52 11.22 -10.53
CA THR A 80 12.24 11.92 -11.61
C THR A 80 12.95 10.96 -12.57
N GLU A 81 13.54 9.87 -12.06
CA GLU A 81 14.21 8.87 -12.89
C GLU A 81 13.24 8.00 -13.71
N ALA A 82 11.98 7.90 -13.30
CA ALA A 82 10.99 7.01 -13.90
C ALA A 82 10.21 7.68 -15.04
N PRO A 83 9.87 6.97 -16.13
CA PRO A 83 9.01 7.48 -17.21
C PRO A 83 7.71 8.09 -16.69
N THR A 84 7.19 9.14 -17.34
CA THR A 84 5.99 9.87 -16.87
C THR A 84 4.77 8.98 -16.66
N ASP A 85 4.64 7.91 -17.45
CA ASP A 85 3.56 6.91 -17.38
C ASP A 85 3.82 5.75 -16.40
N PHE A 86 4.99 5.72 -15.75
CA PHE A 86 5.35 4.67 -14.80
C PHE A 86 4.58 4.84 -13.48
N ILE A 87 4.06 3.74 -12.96
CA ILE A 87 3.18 3.72 -11.80
C ILE A 87 3.96 3.27 -10.56
N PHE A 88 3.88 4.07 -9.50
CA PHE A 88 4.33 3.67 -8.18
C PHE A 88 3.13 3.26 -7.33
N THR A 89 3.22 2.09 -6.73
CA THR A 89 2.46 1.74 -5.54
C THR A 89 3.40 1.73 -4.35
N MET A 90 2.87 1.79 -3.14
CA MET A 90 3.69 1.87 -1.92
C MET A 90 3.03 1.11 -0.79
N LYS A 91 3.82 0.47 0.07
CA LYS A 91 3.27 -0.01 1.33
C LYS A 91 3.27 1.07 2.39
N ALA A 92 2.15 1.16 3.11
CA ALA A 92 2.04 2.00 4.29
C ALA A 92 3.09 1.59 5.34
N TRP A 93 3.58 2.56 6.12
CA TRP A 93 4.55 2.28 7.15
C TRP A 93 3.97 1.33 8.21
N GLN A 94 4.73 0.30 8.60
CA GLN A 94 4.21 -0.77 9.47
C GLN A 94 3.67 -0.28 10.81
N LEU A 95 4.08 0.90 11.30
CA LEU A 95 3.59 1.48 12.56
C LEU A 95 2.07 1.68 12.56
N ILE A 96 1.43 1.76 11.39
CA ILE A 96 -0.02 1.89 11.26
C ILE A 96 -0.72 0.55 11.55
N THR A 97 -0.15 -0.57 11.08
CA THR A 97 -0.84 -1.86 11.03
C THR A 97 -0.27 -2.92 11.96
N HIS A 98 1.01 -2.83 12.33
CA HIS A 98 1.72 -3.81 13.14
C HIS A 98 2.12 -3.22 14.49
N GLU A 99 1.84 -3.94 15.57
CA GLU A 99 2.41 -3.60 16.87
C GLU A 99 3.91 -3.97 16.98
N PRO A 100 4.69 -3.31 17.86
CA PRO A 100 6.15 -3.46 17.97
C PRO A 100 6.71 -4.85 18.29
N ASN A 101 5.92 -5.71 18.91
CA ASN A 101 6.24 -7.13 19.11
C ASN A 101 6.21 -7.96 17.81
N SER A 102 5.86 -7.36 16.66
CA SER A 102 5.98 -8.02 15.35
C SER A 102 7.46 -8.25 14.98
N PRO A 103 7.85 -9.43 14.45
CA PRO A 103 9.21 -9.70 13.98
C PRO A 103 9.74 -8.69 12.94
N THR A 104 8.84 -8.01 12.22
CA THR A 104 9.16 -7.03 11.19
C THR A 104 9.83 -5.76 11.74
N TYR A 105 9.65 -5.46 13.03
CA TYR A 105 10.27 -4.29 13.66
C TYR A 105 11.79 -4.36 13.72
N ARG A 106 12.39 -5.57 13.67
CA ARG A 106 13.85 -5.74 13.56
C ARG A 106 14.45 -5.05 12.33
N ARG A 107 13.63 -4.81 11.29
CA ARG A 107 14.03 -4.15 10.04
C ARG A 107 13.68 -2.65 10.01
N SER A 108 13.03 -2.13 11.05
CA SER A 108 12.56 -0.73 11.08
C SER A 108 13.69 0.28 11.29
N GLY A 109 14.77 -0.13 11.96
CA GLY A 109 15.82 0.78 12.42
C GLY A 109 15.42 1.64 13.64
N ILE A 110 14.28 1.36 14.28
CA ILE A 110 13.86 2.00 15.53
C ILE A 110 14.64 1.38 16.69
N ALA A 111 15.30 2.22 17.51
CA ALA A 111 16.19 1.76 18.57
C ALA A 111 15.47 1.08 19.75
N ALA A 112 14.30 1.60 20.16
CA ALA A 112 13.53 1.11 21.31
C ALA A 112 12.06 0.87 20.93
N PRO A 113 11.76 -0.11 20.06
CA PRO A 113 10.40 -0.34 19.55
C PRO A 113 9.40 -0.70 20.67
N GLU A 114 9.83 -1.30 21.77
CA GLU A 114 9.02 -1.61 22.95
C GLU A 114 8.34 -0.38 23.57
N GLN A 115 8.94 0.81 23.43
CA GLN A 115 8.35 2.08 23.91
C GLN A 115 7.11 2.50 23.11
N LEU A 116 6.89 1.90 21.94
CA LEU A 116 5.72 2.11 21.08
C LEU A 116 4.62 1.08 21.33
N LEU A 117 4.81 0.14 22.29
CA LEU A 117 3.82 -0.90 22.55
C LEU A 117 2.51 -0.28 23.05
N GLY A 118 1.39 -0.72 22.48
CA GLY A 118 0.06 -0.12 22.73
C GLY A 118 -0.16 1.24 22.06
N ARG A 119 0.89 1.87 21.52
CA ARG A 119 0.83 3.17 20.84
C ARG A 119 0.82 3.06 19.31
N CYS A 120 1.31 1.96 18.76
CA CYS A 120 1.31 1.68 17.31
C CYS A 120 0.51 0.42 16.97
N GLY A 121 0.20 0.27 15.67
CA GLY A 121 -0.43 -0.92 15.09
C GLY A 121 -1.95 -0.91 15.14
N SER A 122 -2.56 -1.92 14.49
CA SER A 122 -4.01 -2.18 14.50
C SER A 122 -4.89 -0.96 14.20
N PHE A 123 -4.39 0.00 13.41
CA PHE A 123 -5.07 1.25 13.08
C PHE A 123 -5.53 2.05 14.30
N ARG A 124 -4.86 1.88 15.45
CA ARG A 124 -5.25 2.52 16.72
C ARG A 124 -5.37 4.05 16.54
N PRO A 125 -6.35 4.69 17.20
CA PRO A 125 -6.51 6.15 17.15
C PRO A 125 -5.52 6.82 18.10
N THR A 126 -4.22 6.72 17.78
CA THR A 126 -3.12 7.28 18.58
C THR A 126 -2.33 8.31 17.79
N PRO A 127 -1.68 9.27 18.46
CA PRO A 127 -0.79 10.23 17.81
C PRO A 127 0.30 9.57 16.96
N GLU A 128 0.82 8.42 17.37
CA GLU A 128 1.89 7.71 16.65
C GLU A 128 1.40 7.09 15.35
N VAL A 129 0.18 6.55 15.31
CA VAL A 129 -0.43 6.03 14.09
C VAL A 129 -0.80 7.17 13.13
N GLU A 130 -1.28 8.29 13.68
CA GLU A 130 -1.56 9.50 12.90
C GLU A 130 -0.29 10.11 12.29
N GLU A 131 0.78 10.22 13.07
CA GLU A 131 2.09 10.65 12.58
C GLU A 131 2.65 9.67 11.55
N ALA A 132 2.51 8.37 11.78
CA ALA A 132 2.95 7.35 10.83
C ALA A 132 2.20 7.47 9.49
N TRP A 133 0.89 7.77 9.51
CA TRP A 133 0.15 8.08 8.29
C TRP A 133 0.62 9.38 7.63
N THR A 134 0.81 10.44 8.41
CA THR A 134 1.26 11.75 7.90
C THR A 134 2.59 11.63 7.15
N ARG A 135 3.55 10.91 7.73
CA ARG A 135 4.86 10.65 7.09
C ARG A 135 4.74 9.70 5.90
N THR A 136 3.86 8.70 5.97
CA THR A 136 3.54 7.83 4.81
C THR A 136 3.02 8.67 3.65
N LEU A 137 2.06 9.56 3.90
CA LEU A 137 1.44 10.43 2.91
C LEU A 137 2.47 11.38 2.25
N GLN A 138 3.40 11.93 3.03
CA GLN A 138 4.51 12.76 2.49
C GLN A 138 5.36 11.99 1.47
N ILE A 139 5.72 10.74 1.77
CA ILE A 139 6.50 9.91 0.84
C ILE A 139 5.65 9.49 -0.37
N ALA A 140 4.37 9.17 -0.15
CA ALA A 140 3.43 8.84 -1.22
C ALA A 140 3.33 9.98 -2.24
N ARG A 141 3.17 11.22 -1.74
CA ARG A 141 3.17 12.45 -2.56
C ARG A 141 4.49 12.63 -3.31
N ALA A 142 5.61 12.46 -2.62
CA ALA A 142 6.95 12.64 -3.18
C ALA A 142 7.26 11.69 -4.34
N VAL A 143 6.78 10.45 -4.29
CA VAL A 143 6.95 9.47 -5.37
C VAL A 143 5.77 9.44 -6.36
N CYS A 144 4.76 10.29 -6.14
CA CYS A 144 3.48 10.27 -6.85
C CYS A 144 2.86 8.86 -6.88
N ALA A 145 2.81 8.21 -5.72
CA ALA A 145 2.18 6.89 -5.60
C ALA A 145 0.70 6.98 -5.96
N GLN A 146 0.21 6.01 -6.73
CA GLN A 146 -1.20 5.91 -7.07
C GLN A 146 -1.98 5.02 -6.09
N VAL A 147 -1.29 4.05 -5.47
CA VAL A 147 -1.89 3.11 -4.53
C VAL A 147 -1.03 3.00 -3.27
N VAL A 148 -1.68 3.05 -2.10
CA VAL A 148 -1.06 2.75 -0.81
C VAL A 148 -1.66 1.48 -0.21
N VAL A 149 -0.81 0.47 0.03
CA VAL A 149 -1.21 -0.85 0.54
C VAL A 149 -1.00 -0.94 2.05
N PHE A 150 -2.07 -1.26 2.77
CA PHE A 150 -2.11 -1.49 4.21
C PHE A 150 -2.16 -2.98 4.49
N GLN A 151 -0.98 -3.59 4.55
CA GLN A 151 -0.85 -4.98 4.94
C GLN A 151 -1.00 -5.13 6.46
N CYS A 152 -1.85 -6.07 6.88
CA CYS A 152 -2.07 -6.40 8.28
C CYS A 152 -1.42 -7.73 8.66
N PRO A 153 -1.01 -7.93 9.93
CA PRO A 153 -0.53 -9.23 10.39
C PRO A 153 -1.69 -10.22 10.62
N ALA A 154 -1.38 -11.52 10.69
CA ALA A 154 -2.39 -12.56 10.94
C ALA A 154 -3.16 -12.42 12.27
N ARG A 155 -2.55 -11.77 13.26
CA ARG A 155 -3.18 -11.48 14.56
C ARG A 155 -4.19 -10.33 14.53
N PHE A 156 -4.24 -9.55 13.46
CA PHE A 156 -5.26 -8.52 13.29
C PHE A 156 -6.53 -9.21 12.77
N THR A 157 -7.42 -9.57 13.69
CA THR A 157 -8.66 -10.35 13.50
C THR A 157 -9.91 -9.48 13.71
N PRO A 158 -11.11 -9.90 13.30
CA PRO A 158 -12.33 -9.08 13.33
C PRO A 158 -12.93 -8.90 14.74
N THR A 159 -12.15 -8.40 15.70
CA THR A 159 -12.68 -7.99 17.00
C THR A 159 -13.45 -6.67 16.85
N PRO A 160 -14.42 -6.38 17.74
CA PRO A 160 -15.14 -5.10 17.71
C PRO A 160 -14.19 -3.88 17.76
N GLU A 161 -13.12 -3.96 18.54
CA GLU A 161 -12.09 -2.92 18.62
C GLU A 161 -11.36 -2.73 17.28
N HIS A 162 -10.89 -3.80 16.66
CA HIS A 162 -10.18 -3.73 15.38
C HIS A 162 -11.06 -3.18 14.26
N VAL A 163 -12.33 -3.58 14.20
CA VAL A 163 -13.30 -3.05 13.24
C VAL A 163 -13.53 -1.55 13.48
N SER A 164 -13.69 -1.14 14.74
CA SER A 164 -13.85 0.28 15.10
C SER A 164 -12.62 1.11 14.73
N ASN A 165 -11.42 0.64 15.04
CA ASN A 165 -10.16 1.31 14.72
C ASN A 165 -9.97 1.44 13.20
N LEU A 166 -10.22 0.37 12.45
CA LEU A 166 -10.14 0.39 10.98
C LEU A 166 -11.07 1.44 10.38
N ARG A 167 -12.34 1.47 10.81
CA ARG A 167 -13.31 2.47 10.36
C ARG A 167 -12.87 3.89 10.69
N ALA A 168 -12.56 4.14 11.96
CA ALA A 168 -12.16 5.46 12.44
C ALA A 168 -10.92 5.97 11.70
N PHE A 169 -9.93 5.11 11.46
CA PHE A 169 -8.74 5.45 10.71
C PHE A 169 -9.09 5.86 9.28
N PHE A 170 -9.71 4.97 8.49
CA PHE A 170 -9.98 5.24 7.08
C PHE A 170 -10.97 6.39 6.86
N GLN A 171 -11.94 6.61 7.75
CA GLN A 171 -12.88 7.74 7.65
C GLN A 171 -12.22 9.10 7.93
N ARG A 172 -11.14 9.12 8.72
CA ARG A 172 -10.49 10.37 9.18
C ARG A 172 -9.32 10.81 8.31
N ILE A 173 -8.58 9.86 7.73
CA ILE A 173 -7.33 10.18 7.04
C ILE A 173 -7.54 10.98 5.75
N GLU A 174 -6.62 11.91 5.48
CA GLU A 174 -6.47 12.52 4.15
C GLU A 174 -5.96 11.47 3.16
N ARG A 175 -6.56 11.40 1.97
CA ARG A 175 -6.25 10.39 0.94
C ARG A 175 -5.74 10.95 -0.39
N ASP A 176 -5.69 12.28 -0.55
CA ASP A 176 -5.57 12.96 -1.84
C ASP A 176 -6.40 12.26 -2.95
N ARG A 177 -5.76 11.91 -4.06
CA ARG A 177 -6.30 11.14 -5.19
C ARG A 177 -5.82 9.68 -5.18
N MET A 178 -5.21 9.21 -4.09
CA MET A 178 -4.67 7.85 -4.00
C MET A 178 -5.76 6.83 -3.76
N LEU A 179 -5.58 5.66 -4.36
CA LEU A 179 -6.35 4.47 -4.02
C LEU A 179 -5.71 3.82 -2.79
N LEU A 180 -6.54 3.46 -1.81
CA LEU A 180 -6.06 2.75 -0.63
C LEU A 180 -6.46 1.28 -0.77
N ALA A 181 -5.53 0.37 -0.50
CA ALA A 181 -5.74 -1.06 -0.62
C ALA A 181 -5.45 -1.74 0.72
N TRP A 182 -6.36 -2.58 1.20
CA TRP A 182 -6.23 -3.27 2.47
C TRP A 182 -5.97 -4.76 2.23
N GLU A 183 -4.87 -5.26 2.80
CA GLU A 183 -4.45 -6.66 2.72
C GLU A 183 -4.59 -7.30 4.12
N PRO A 184 -5.79 -7.80 4.49
CA PRO A 184 -5.98 -8.56 5.72
C PRO A 184 -5.30 -9.94 5.61
N ARG A 185 -4.55 -10.33 6.65
CA ARG A 185 -3.96 -11.67 6.77
C ARG A 185 -4.51 -12.48 7.94
N GLY A 186 -5.33 -11.86 8.79
CA GLY A 186 -6.07 -12.56 9.83
C GLY A 186 -7.30 -13.26 9.26
N ASP A 187 -7.95 -14.04 10.11
CA ASP A 187 -9.17 -14.76 9.73
C ASP A 187 -10.38 -13.80 9.75
N TRP A 188 -10.61 -13.13 8.62
CA TRP A 188 -11.73 -12.20 8.42
C TRP A 188 -12.81 -12.84 7.54
N PRO A 189 -14.09 -12.88 7.99
CA PRO A 189 -15.19 -13.36 7.16
C PRO A 189 -15.33 -12.53 5.88
N ASP A 190 -15.50 -13.21 4.75
CA ASP A 190 -15.59 -12.59 3.42
C ASP A 190 -16.67 -11.49 3.34
N GLU A 191 -17.84 -11.71 3.96
CA GLU A 191 -18.90 -10.71 3.95
C GLU A 191 -18.50 -9.43 4.71
N LEU A 192 -17.78 -9.58 5.83
CA LEU A 192 -17.28 -8.45 6.59
C LEU A 192 -16.18 -7.71 5.83
N VAL A 193 -15.27 -8.42 5.15
CA VAL A 193 -14.26 -7.80 4.29
C VAL A 193 -14.93 -7.00 3.16
N ARG A 194 -15.90 -7.61 2.47
CA ARG A 194 -16.66 -6.96 1.39
C ARG A 194 -17.38 -5.71 1.89
N SER A 195 -18.06 -5.81 3.03
CA SER A 195 -18.81 -4.69 3.61
C SER A 195 -17.88 -3.54 3.99
N LEU A 196 -16.76 -3.83 4.67
CA LEU A 196 -15.79 -2.82 5.08
C LEU A 196 -15.09 -2.16 3.89
N CYS A 197 -14.68 -2.94 2.89
CA CYS A 197 -14.05 -2.39 1.69
C CYS A 197 -15.00 -1.43 0.95
N ARG A 198 -16.28 -1.80 0.81
CA ARG A 198 -17.30 -0.94 0.20
C ARG A 198 -17.60 0.29 1.05
N GLU A 199 -17.78 0.11 2.36
CA GLU A 199 -18.08 1.18 3.32
C GLU A 199 -16.97 2.24 3.33
N LEU A 200 -15.71 1.81 3.30
CA LEU A 200 -14.55 2.68 3.45
C LEU A 200 -13.95 3.14 2.12
N ASP A 201 -14.52 2.75 0.98
CA ASP A 201 -13.98 2.94 -0.38
C ASP A 201 -12.49 2.56 -0.46
N ILE A 202 -12.18 1.31 -0.09
CA ILE A 202 -10.84 0.74 -0.15
C ILE A 202 -10.85 -0.58 -0.92
N ILE A 203 -9.74 -0.88 -1.60
CA ILE A 203 -9.60 -2.08 -2.43
C ILE A 203 -9.28 -3.28 -1.53
N HIS A 204 -9.95 -4.43 -1.75
CA HIS A 204 -9.53 -5.68 -1.11
C HIS A 204 -8.27 -6.21 -1.82
N CYS A 205 -7.11 -6.04 -1.20
CA CYS A 205 -5.84 -6.53 -1.70
C CYS A 205 -5.61 -7.97 -1.23
N VAL A 206 -5.29 -8.85 -2.17
CA VAL A 206 -5.09 -10.29 -1.94
C VAL A 206 -3.89 -10.79 -2.72
N ASP A 207 -3.38 -11.96 -2.33
CA ASP A 207 -2.56 -12.78 -3.23
C ASP A 207 -3.50 -13.40 -4.29
N PRO A 208 -3.40 -13.01 -5.57
CA PRO A 208 -4.29 -13.49 -6.60
C PRO A 208 -3.99 -14.93 -7.05
N PHE A 209 -2.89 -15.53 -6.60
CA PHE A 209 -2.70 -16.98 -6.73
C PHE A 209 -3.45 -17.77 -5.65
N GLN A 210 -3.95 -17.10 -4.61
CA GLN A 210 -4.70 -17.73 -3.51
C GLN A 210 -6.20 -17.48 -3.63
N ARG A 211 -6.62 -16.27 -4.02
CA ARG A 211 -8.04 -15.91 -4.12
C ARG A 211 -8.31 -14.71 -5.01
N LEU A 212 -9.55 -14.56 -5.43
CA LEU A 212 -10.04 -13.33 -6.06
C LEU A 212 -10.36 -12.26 -4.99
N PRO A 213 -10.17 -10.97 -5.33
CA PRO A 213 -10.57 -9.87 -4.46
C PRO A 213 -12.10 -9.80 -4.36
N LEU A 214 -12.58 -9.29 -3.23
CA LEU A 214 -14.01 -9.21 -2.92
C LEU A 214 -14.62 -7.84 -3.25
N HIS A 215 -13.78 -6.82 -3.46
CA HIS A 215 -14.19 -5.45 -3.76
C HIS A 215 -13.03 -4.65 -4.40
N GLY A 216 -13.36 -3.65 -5.21
CA GLY A 216 -12.43 -2.60 -5.65
C GLY A 216 -11.64 -2.86 -6.95
N THR A 217 -11.95 -3.94 -7.68
CA THR A 217 -11.39 -4.25 -9.01
C THR A 217 -12.21 -3.72 -10.17
#